data_AF-A0A1K2HTN9-F1
#
_entry.id   AF-A0A1K2HTN9-F1
#
_cell.length_a   1.000
_cell.length_b   1.000
_cell.length_c   1.000
_cell.angle_alpha   90.00
_cell.angle_beta   90.00
_cell.angle_gamma   90.00
#
_symmetry.space_group_name_H-M   'P 1'
#
loop_
_entity.id
_entity.type
_entity.pdbx_description
1 polymer ?
#
loop_
_entity_poly.entity_id
_entity_poly.type
_entity_poly.pdbx_seq_one_letter_code
_entity_poly.pdbx_strand_id
1 'polypeptide(L)'
;MLIFCTSYVRDERSWQSRYERWLDYNLALFPDAQFAFIDDASPWLPSLPAIEVISADSGAAQTSKVAIYTFETHKGITDRDFEGWLRSFCYSVEIAKALGHDKVLHIESDAYIVSRRMAQEIARTNTGWTAYWCPRHFMPETAIQVICADQFDAVRQVGRLDYEVHFRRKVIENTLPFTRVERAGVYGNRFGEFRKTIPAYADFACQITPDIPVIPPAQHSARLSARDWLLNRFHALLYRRI
;
A
#
# COMPACT_ATOMS: atom_id res chain seq x y z
N MET A 1 -9.10 4.19 10.66
CA MET A 1 -7.86 3.56 10.14
C MET A 1 -7.04 4.60 9.43
N LEU A 2 -5.73 4.45 9.43
CA LEU A 2 -4.81 5.22 8.61
C LEU A 2 -4.55 4.47 7.31
N ILE A 3 -4.68 5.13 6.17
CA ILE A 3 -4.22 4.62 4.87
C ILE A 3 -3.00 5.44 4.47
N PHE A 4 -1.92 4.78 4.08
CA PHE A 4 -0.72 5.49 3.68
C PHE A 4 -0.05 4.88 2.47
N CYS A 5 0.75 5.70 1.79
CA CYS A 5 1.74 5.27 0.84
C CYS A 5 3.09 5.90 1.19
N THR A 6 4.18 5.21 0.84
CA THR A 6 5.49 5.84 0.85
C THR A 6 5.62 6.74 -0.38
N SER A 7 6.35 7.87 -0.27
CA SER A 7 6.47 8.81 -1.39
C SER A 7 7.88 9.34 -1.59
N TYR A 8 8.17 9.59 -2.87
CA TYR A 8 9.24 10.44 -3.35
C TYR A 8 8.78 11.10 -4.66
N VAL A 9 8.59 12.41 -4.63
CA VAL A 9 7.94 13.24 -5.64
C VAL A 9 8.99 14.16 -6.25
N ARG A 10 9.42 13.82 -7.46
CA ARG A 10 10.46 14.59 -8.17
C ARG A 10 9.97 15.96 -8.63
N ASP A 11 8.73 16.02 -9.07
CA ASP A 11 8.12 17.18 -9.72
C ASP A 11 6.59 17.07 -9.70
N GLU A 12 5.94 18.16 -10.10
CA GLU A 12 4.48 18.27 -10.20
C GLU A 12 3.87 17.20 -11.12
N ARG A 13 4.54 16.83 -12.21
CA ARG A 13 4.06 15.79 -13.13
C ARG A 13 4.02 14.42 -12.45
N SER A 14 5.03 14.11 -11.66
CA SER A 14 5.11 12.88 -10.86
C SER A 14 4.02 12.85 -9.81
N TRP A 15 3.68 13.99 -9.21
CA TRP A 15 2.53 14.15 -8.32
C TRP A 15 1.21 13.83 -9.02
N GLN A 16 0.89 14.57 -10.09
CA GLN A 16 -0.40 14.47 -10.80
C GLN A 16 -0.63 13.06 -11.38
N SER A 17 0.39 12.49 -12.01
CA SER A 17 0.25 11.21 -12.70
C SER A 17 0.20 9.98 -11.78
N ARG A 18 0.63 10.13 -10.52
CA ARG A 18 0.76 9.01 -9.58
C ARG A 18 0.06 9.26 -8.25
N TYR A 19 0.51 10.24 -7.48
CA TYR A 19 0.10 10.44 -6.09
C TYR A 19 -1.28 11.10 -5.97
N GLU A 20 -1.59 12.10 -6.80
CA GLU A 20 -2.92 12.71 -6.86
C GLU A 20 -3.96 11.70 -7.33
N ARG A 21 -3.66 10.99 -8.42
CA ARG A 21 -4.49 9.89 -8.92
C ARG A 21 -4.74 8.82 -7.86
N TRP A 22 -3.70 8.43 -7.11
CA TRP A 22 -3.82 7.46 -6.02
C TRP A 22 -4.70 8.02 -4.88
N LEU A 23 -4.55 9.30 -4.53
CA LEU A 23 -5.33 9.95 -3.48
C LEU A 23 -6.82 9.98 -3.83
N ASP A 24 -7.15 10.47 -5.03
CA ASP A 24 -8.53 10.56 -5.52
C ASP A 24 -9.21 9.19 -5.52
N TYR A 25 -8.48 8.17 -6.00
CA TYR A 25 -8.96 6.80 -6.02
C TYR A 25 -9.30 6.29 -4.61
N ASN A 26 -8.36 6.43 -3.68
CA ASN A 26 -8.50 5.85 -2.35
C ASN A 26 -9.44 6.67 -1.46
N LEU A 27 -9.56 7.99 -1.64
CA LEU A 27 -10.58 8.82 -1.00
C LEU A 27 -11.99 8.37 -1.40
N ALA A 28 -12.20 8.01 -2.67
CA ALA A 28 -13.47 7.48 -3.15
C ALA A 28 -13.78 6.09 -2.59
N LEU A 29 -12.74 5.26 -2.36
CA LEU A 29 -12.92 3.90 -1.85
C LEU A 29 -13.07 3.85 -0.31
N PHE A 30 -12.37 4.72 0.41
CA PHE A 30 -12.32 4.76 1.88
C PHE A 30 -12.61 6.18 2.39
N PRO A 31 -13.86 6.65 2.29
CA PRO A 31 -14.21 8.03 2.63
C PRO A 31 -14.02 8.37 4.11
N ASP A 32 -14.03 7.40 5.02
CA ASP A 32 -13.88 7.62 6.47
C ASP A 32 -12.44 7.45 6.97
N ALA A 33 -11.48 7.14 6.09
CA ALA A 33 -10.09 7.00 6.45
C ALA A 33 -9.36 8.35 6.54
N GLN A 34 -8.33 8.40 7.38
CA GLN A 34 -7.28 9.42 7.29
C GLN A 34 -6.17 8.91 6.36
N PHE A 35 -5.59 9.83 5.60
CA PHE A 35 -4.57 9.55 4.59
C PHE A 35 -3.25 10.22 4.95
N ALA A 36 -2.15 9.50 4.73
CA ALA A 36 -0.82 10.03 4.86
C ALA A 36 0.05 9.63 3.65
N PHE A 37 0.79 10.59 3.11
CA PHE A 37 1.99 10.30 2.34
C PHE A 37 3.17 10.36 3.32
N ILE A 38 4.01 9.34 3.35
CA ILE A 38 5.21 9.33 4.19
C ILE A 38 6.43 9.46 3.28
N ASP A 39 6.97 10.66 3.29
CA ASP A 39 7.76 11.24 2.23
C ASP A 39 9.26 11.24 2.55
N ASP A 40 10.04 10.58 1.68
CA ASP A 40 11.48 10.42 1.83
C ASP A 40 12.27 11.65 1.32
N ALA A 41 11.91 12.83 1.83
CA ALA A 41 12.52 14.13 1.49
C ALA A 41 12.43 14.46 -0.01
N SER A 42 11.21 14.56 -0.51
CA SER A 42 10.94 14.97 -1.89
C SER A 42 11.46 16.38 -2.18
N PRO A 43 12.10 16.61 -3.34
CA PRO A 43 12.49 17.95 -3.76
C PRO A 43 11.30 18.85 -4.12
N TRP A 44 10.11 18.26 -4.33
CA TRP A 44 8.89 18.97 -4.65
C TRP A 44 7.73 18.42 -3.81
N LEU A 45 6.91 19.30 -3.26
CA LEU A 45 5.69 18.96 -2.55
C LEU A 45 4.52 19.76 -3.12
N PRO A 46 3.29 19.20 -3.14
CA PRO A 46 2.12 19.92 -3.61
C PRO A 46 1.78 21.07 -2.67
N SER A 47 1.44 22.23 -3.24
CA SER A 47 0.91 23.37 -2.49
C SER A 47 -0.61 23.40 -2.59
N LEU A 48 -1.27 22.47 -1.88
CA LEU A 48 -2.73 22.33 -1.87
C LEU A 48 -3.28 22.60 -0.46
N PRO A 49 -4.22 23.55 -0.27
CA PRO A 49 -4.75 23.88 1.05
C PRO A 49 -5.40 22.71 1.81
N ALA A 50 -5.84 21.68 1.08
CA ALA A 50 -6.46 20.49 1.64
C ALA A 50 -5.44 19.45 2.16
N ILE A 51 -4.15 19.65 1.89
CA ILE A 51 -3.06 18.74 2.27
C ILE A 51 -2.15 19.46 3.27
N GLU A 52 -2.10 18.91 4.48
CA GLU A 52 -1.20 19.40 5.53
C GLU A 52 0.22 18.85 5.30
N VAL A 53 1.24 19.70 5.35
CA VAL A 53 2.64 19.25 5.28
C VAL A 53 3.25 19.33 6.67
N ILE A 54 3.78 18.21 7.15
CA ILE A 54 4.26 18.03 8.52
C ILE A 54 5.69 17.52 8.45
N SER A 55 6.59 18.12 9.25
CA SER A 55 7.92 17.55 9.45
C SER A 55 7.80 16.26 10.26
N ALA A 56 8.33 15.15 9.74
CA ALA A 56 8.34 13.86 10.44
C ALA A 56 9.10 13.92 11.78
N ASP A 57 10.05 14.84 11.92
CA ASP A 57 10.88 15.02 13.12
C ASP A 57 10.19 15.89 14.19
N SER A 58 9.08 16.55 13.85
CA SER A 58 8.36 17.44 14.78
C SER A 58 7.55 16.72 15.86
N GLY A 59 7.20 15.45 15.62
CA GLY A 59 6.25 14.70 16.46
C GLY A 59 4.80 15.22 16.41
N ALA A 60 4.50 16.17 15.52
CA ALA A 60 3.15 16.69 15.35
C ALA A 60 2.24 15.65 14.67
N ALA A 61 1.01 15.53 15.17
CA ALA A 61 -0.02 14.72 14.54
C ALA A 61 -0.83 15.56 13.55
N GLN A 62 -1.19 14.99 12.40
CA GLN A 62 -2.06 15.65 11.44
C GLN A 62 -3.43 15.97 12.05
N THR A 63 -3.96 17.13 11.66
CA THR A 63 -5.33 17.56 11.99
C THR A 63 -6.26 17.42 10.79
N SER A 64 -5.67 17.45 9.59
CA SER A 64 -6.36 17.27 8.33
C SER A 64 -6.67 15.80 8.02
N LYS A 65 -7.53 15.61 7.02
CA LYS A 65 -7.84 14.28 6.48
C LYS A 65 -6.67 13.70 5.69
N VAL A 66 -5.86 14.55 5.05
CA VAL A 66 -4.74 14.17 4.19
C VAL A 66 -3.52 14.97 4.61
N ALA A 67 -2.45 14.28 4.97
CA ALA A 67 -1.18 14.92 5.27
C ALA A 67 0.01 14.30 4.51
N ILE A 68 1.08 15.06 4.40
CA ILE A 68 2.40 14.59 3.98
C ILE A 68 3.33 14.74 5.17
N TYR A 69 3.87 13.63 5.67
CA TYR A 69 4.96 13.64 6.65
C TYR A 69 6.27 13.55 5.90
N THR A 70 7.06 14.62 5.88
CA THR A 70 8.32 14.68 5.14
C THR A 70 9.52 14.67 6.07
N PHE A 71 10.49 13.81 5.76
CA PHE A 71 11.79 13.79 6.42
C PHE A 71 12.69 14.90 5.89
N GLU A 72 13.63 15.38 6.72
CA GLU A 72 14.59 16.40 6.28
C GLU A 72 15.62 15.88 5.28
N THR A 73 15.91 14.57 5.30
CA THR A 73 17.00 13.95 4.53
C THR A 73 16.49 12.83 3.66
N HIS A 74 16.93 12.78 2.40
CA HIS A 74 16.63 11.69 1.48
C HIS A 74 17.53 10.49 1.77
N LYS A 75 16.98 9.28 1.86
CA LYS A 75 17.74 8.05 2.13
C LYS A 75 18.03 7.22 0.88
N GLY A 76 17.65 7.72 -0.30
CA GLY A 76 18.03 7.12 -1.58
C GLY A 76 17.10 5.99 -2.02
N ILE A 77 17.00 5.81 -3.34
CA ILE A 77 16.48 4.60 -3.97
C ILE A 77 17.51 4.13 -4.99
N THR A 78 18.01 2.90 -4.84
CA THR A 78 18.56 2.11 -5.95
C THR A 78 17.79 0.80 -6.04
N ASP A 79 17.91 0.03 -7.12
CA ASP A 79 17.16 -1.23 -7.33
C ASP A 79 17.30 -2.27 -6.19
N ARG A 80 18.28 -2.09 -5.29
CA ARG A 80 18.52 -2.96 -4.12
C ARG A 80 18.67 -2.20 -2.81
N ASP A 81 18.36 -0.91 -2.82
CA ASP A 81 18.47 -0.02 -1.67
C ASP A 81 17.14 0.70 -1.45
N PHE A 82 16.46 0.32 -0.37
CA PHE A 82 15.12 0.72 0.01
C PHE A 82 15.09 1.28 1.44
N GLU A 83 16.19 1.85 1.94
CA GLU A 83 16.26 2.42 3.29
C GLU A 83 15.19 3.51 3.51
N GLY A 84 15.00 4.40 2.52
CA GLY A 84 13.96 5.43 2.55
C GLY A 84 12.56 4.85 2.64
N TRP A 85 12.26 3.84 1.81
CA TRP A 85 11.01 3.09 1.88
C TRP A 85 10.80 2.46 3.26
N LEU A 86 11.82 1.80 3.81
CA LEU A 86 11.74 1.11 5.09
C LEU A 86 11.48 2.09 6.24
N ARG A 87 12.19 3.23 6.24
CA ARG A 87 12.00 4.30 7.23
C ARG A 87 10.57 4.84 7.16
N SER A 88 10.10 5.21 5.98
CA SER A 88 8.74 5.71 5.77
C SER A 88 7.68 4.68 6.17
N PHE A 89 7.86 3.42 5.75
CA PHE A 89 6.97 2.33 6.10
C PHE A 89 6.89 2.12 7.63
N CYS A 90 8.02 2.08 8.33
CA CYS A 90 8.03 1.87 9.77
C CYS A 90 7.48 3.07 10.54
N TYR A 91 7.64 4.30 10.02
CA TYR A 91 7.10 5.50 10.66
C TYR A 91 5.55 5.54 10.63
N SER A 92 4.91 4.81 9.71
CA SER A 92 3.44 4.74 9.61
C SER A 92 2.74 4.33 10.91
N VAL A 93 3.34 3.44 11.71
CA VAL A 93 2.75 2.97 12.98
C VAL A 93 2.94 3.97 14.13
N GLU A 94 3.86 4.93 14.00
CA GLU A 94 3.96 6.06 14.93
C GLU A 94 2.84 7.06 14.65
N ILE A 95 2.62 7.40 13.37
CA ILE A 95 1.50 8.26 12.95
C ILE A 95 0.17 7.64 13.40
N ALA A 96 -0.03 6.34 13.12
CA ALA A 96 -1.27 5.66 13.49
C ALA A 96 -1.55 5.73 15.00
N LYS A 97 -0.54 5.53 15.85
CA LYS A 97 -0.69 5.64 17.29
C LYS A 97 -0.96 7.06 17.75
N ALA A 98 -0.25 8.05 17.19
CA ALA A 98 -0.45 9.46 17.53
C ALA A 98 -1.89 9.92 17.22
N LEU A 99 -2.50 9.35 16.17
CA LEU A 99 -3.88 9.61 15.76
C LEU A 99 -4.92 8.69 16.40
N GLY A 100 -4.50 7.73 17.24
CA GLY A 100 -5.41 6.77 17.88
C GLY A 100 -6.02 5.73 16.94
N HIS A 101 -5.41 5.47 15.78
CA HIS A 101 -5.82 4.38 14.88
C HIS A 101 -5.26 3.04 15.36
N ASP A 102 -6.09 2.01 15.27
CA ASP A 102 -5.75 0.62 15.59
C ASP A 102 -5.36 -0.21 14.36
N LYS A 103 -5.37 0.41 13.18
CA LYS A 103 -5.14 -0.25 11.89
C LYS A 103 -4.50 0.71 10.90
N VAL A 104 -3.47 0.20 10.23
CA VAL A 104 -2.80 0.83 9.11
C VAL A 104 -3.00 -0.02 7.87
N LEU A 105 -3.35 0.63 6.77
CA LEU A 105 -3.38 0.03 5.43
C LEU A 105 -2.32 0.71 4.58
N HIS A 106 -1.27 -0.04 4.24
CA HIS A 106 -0.29 0.38 3.25
C HIS A 106 -0.84 0.08 1.86
N ILE A 107 -0.81 1.07 0.97
CA ILE A 107 -1.05 0.89 -0.47
C ILE A 107 -0.01 1.73 -1.19
N GLU A 108 0.92 1.11 -1.90
CA GLU A 108 1.92 1.83 -2.70
C GLU A 108 1.27 2.76 -3.72
N SER A 109 2.01 3.80 -4.11
CA SER A 109 1.51 4.85 -5.03
C SER A 109 1.13 4.34 -6.44
N ASP A 110 1.51 3.11 -6.78
CA ASP A 110 1.12 2.40 -8.01
C ASP A 110 0.28 1.13 -7.77
N ALA A 111 -0.28 0.98 -6.57
CA ALA A 111 -1.16 -0.11 -6.18
C ALA A 111 -2.60 0.35 -5.94
N TYR A 112 -3.54 -0.53 -6.28
CA TYR A 112 -4.97 -0.24 -6.24
C TYR A 112 -5.75 -1.46 -5.77
N ILE A 113 -6.69 -1.24 -4.86
CA ILE A 113 -7.71 -2.23 -4.47
C ILE A 113 -8.89 -2.08 -5.41
N VAL A 114 -9.10 -3.06 -6.28
CA VAL A 114 -10.04 -2.96 -7.42
C VAL A 114 -11.33 -3.76 -7.22
N SER A 115 -11.47 -4.54 -6.14
CA SER A 115 -12.74 -5.18 -5.80
C SER A 115 -13.30 -4.76 -4.44
N ARG A 116 -14.63 -4.72 -4.37
CA ARG A 116 -15.36 -4.52 -3.11
C ARG A 116 -15.07 -5.60 -2.08
N ARG A 117 -14.84 -6.83 -2.54
CA ARG A 117 -14.56 -7.97 -1.67
C ARG A 117 -13.29 -7.74 -0.86
N MET A 118 -12.21 -7.29 -1.49
CA MET A 118 -10.97 -6.99 -0.77
C MET A 118 -11.10 -5.78 0.14
N ALA A 119 -11.80 -4.72 -0.28
CA ALA A 119 -12.10 -3.59 0.61
C ALA A 119 -12.87 -4.05 1.88
N GLN A 120 -13.83 -4.96 1.73
CA GLN A 120 -14.55 -5.56 2.85
C GLN A 120 -13.67 -6.48 3.70
N GLU A 121 -12.76 -7.24 3.11
CA GLU A 121 -11.78 -8.05 3.85
C GLU A 121 -10.90 -7.15 4.71
N ILE A 122 -10.30 -6.11 4.14
CA ILE A 122 -9.45 -5.14 4.86
C ILE A 122 -10.22 -4.51 6.04
N ALA A 123 -11.47 -4.11 5.80
CA ALA A 123 -12.31 -3.55 6.86
C ALA A 123 -12.52 -4.53 8.03
N ARG A 124 -12.64 -5.84 7.76
CA ARG A 124 -12.85 -6.89 8.77
C ARG A 124 -11.58 -7.41 9.43
N THR A 125 -10.41 -7.23 8.81
CA THR A 125 -9.12 -7.68 9.36
C THR A 125 -8.76 -6.82 10.56
N ASN A 126 -8.82 -7.38 11.78
CA ASN A 126 -8.62 -6.64 13.03
C ASN A 126 -7.45 -7.17 13.89
N THR A 127 -6.64 -8.08 13.34
CA THR A 127 -5.43 -8.61 13.99
C THR A 127 -4.40 -8.97 12.94
N GLY A 128 -3.13 -8.93 13.31
CA GLY A 128 -2.04 -9.41 12.51
C GLY A 128 -1.52 -8.42 11.48
N TRP A 129 -0.50 -8.87 10.76
CA TRP A 129 0.17 -8.21 9.67
C TRP A 129 -0.01 -9.08 8.43
N THR A 130 -0.98 -8.68 7.60
CA THR A 130 -1.40 -9.40 6.40
C THR A 130 -0.76 -8.78 5.17
N ALA A 131 -0.10 -9.63 4.38
CA ALA A 131 0.21 -9.38 2.97
C ALA A 131 -0.64 -10.30 2.06
N TYR A 132 -0.72 -9.97 0.78
CA TYR A 132 -1.44 -10.77 -0.22
C TYR A 132 -0.46 -11.47 -1.15
N TRP A 133 -0.82 -12.63 -1.68
CA TRP A 133 0.10 -13.38 -2.54
C TRP A 133 0.22 -12.76 -3.94
N CYS A 134 1.46 -12.58 -4.42
CA CYS A 134 1.76 -12.21 -5.80
C CYS A 134 2.14 -13.46 -6.61
N PRO A 135 1.28 -13.98 -7.50
CA PRO A 135 1.55 -15.23 -8.23
C PRO A 135 2.68 -15.12 -9.25
N ARG A 136 3.00 -13.91 -9.73
CA ARG A 136 4.04 -13.70 -10.75
C ARG A 136 5.43 -13.94 -10.20
N HIS A 137 5.69 -13.46 -8.98
CA HIS A 137 7.01 -13.52 -8.35
C HIS A 137 7.08 -14.57 -7.23
N PHE A 138 5.99 -15.30 -6.97
CA PHE A 138 5.90 -16.29 -5.91
C PHE A 138 6.32 -15.74 -4.54
N MET A 139 5.81 -14.56 -4.19
CA MET A 139 6.15 -13.88 -2.95
C MET A 139 4.95 -13.11 -2.37
N PRO A 140 4.99 -12.74 -1.08
CA PRO A 140 4.06 -11.77 -0.51
C PRO A 140 4.18 -10.42 -1.22
N GLU A 141 3.05 -9.78 -1.50
CA GLU A 141 2.97 -8.45 -2.09
C GLU A 141 3.12 -7.39 -0.99
N THR A 142 4.20 -6.64 -1.04
CA THR A 142 4.50 -5.53 -0.12
C THR A 142 3.81 -4.24 -0.52
N ALA A 143 3.34 -4.14 -1.78
CA ALA A 143 2.63 -2.98 -2.26
C ALA A 143 1.25 -2.78 -1.59
N ILE A 144 0.66 -3.82 -0.97
CA ILE A 144 -0.58 -3.70 -0.20
C ILE A 144 -0.48 -4.54 1.08
N GLN A 145 -0.56 -3.89 2.24
CA GLN A 145 -0.41 -4.57 3.53
C GLN A 145 -1.42 -4.03 4.55
N VAL A 146 -2.02 -4.93 5.34
CA VAL A 146 -2.89 -4.56 6.48
C VAL A 146 -2.15 -4.87 7.76
N ILE A 147 -1.97 -3.86 8.61
CA ILE A 147 -1.23 -3.97 9.87
C ILE A 147 -2.16 -3.52 10.99
N CYS A 148 -2.49 -4.43 11.89
CA CYS A 148 -3.33 -4.12 13.05
C CYS A 148 -2.47 -3.78 14.27
N ALA A 149 -3.09 -3.14 15.28
CA ALA A 149 -2.40 -2.60 16.45
C ALA A 149 -1.55 -3.63 17.20
N ASP A 150 -1.97 -4.90 17.21
CA ASP A 150 -1.23 -6.02 17.81
C ASP A 150 0.11 -6.29 17.13
N GLN A 151 0.35 -5.75 15.94
CA GLN A 151 1.61 -5.87 15.19
C GLN A 151 2.39 -4.56 15.06
N PHE A 152 1.93 -3.45 15.65
CA PHE A 152 2.67 -2.18 15.57
C PHE A 152 4.06 -2.28 16.18
N ASP A 153 4.22 -3.04 17.26
CA ASP A 153 5.54 -3.24 17.88
C ASP A 153 6.46 -4.12 17.02
N ALA A 154 5.91 -5.07 16.24
CA ALA A 154 6.69 -5.83 15.27
C ALA A 154 7.22 -4.92 14.15
N VAL A 155 6.40 -3.99 13.65
CA VAL A 155 6.84 -2.97 12.68
C VAL A 155 7.93 -2.07 13.27
N ARG A 156 7.77 -1.60 14.52
CA ARG A 156 8.82 -0.83 15.22
C ARG A 156 10.13 -1.60 15.34
N GLN A 157 10.06 -2.89 15.65
CA GLN A 157 11.24 -3.73 15.75
C GLN A 157 11.96 -3.83 14.41
N VAL A 158 11.23 -4.02 13.30
CA VAL A 158 11.78 -3.98 11.94
C VAL A 158 12.53 -2.67 11.69
N GLY A 159 11.93 -1.53 12.03
CA GLY A 159 12.57 -0.21 11.86
C GLY A 159 13.77 0.07 12.76
N ARG A 160 14.02 -0.77 13.78
CA ARG A 160 15.20 -0.67 14.69
C ARG A 160 16.35 -1.59 14.28
N LEU A 161 16.12 -2.51 13.35
CA LEU A 161 17.18 -3.38 12.86
C LEU A 161 18.18 -2.57 12.03
N ASP A 162 19.46 -2.90 12.16
CA ASP A 162 20.51 -2.29 11.36
C ASP A 162 20.29 -2.59 9.87
N TYR A 163 20.24 -1.53 9.05
CA TYR A 163 19.90 -1.65 7.64
C TYR A 163 20.94 -2.44 6.84
N GLU A 164 22.21 -2.17 7.08
CA GLU A 164 23.34 -2.80 6.41
C GLU A 164 23.39 -4.30 6.67
N VAL A 165 23.08 -4.72 7.89
CA VAL A 165 23.09 -6.13 8.31
C VAL A 165 21.81 -6.86 7.89
N HIS A 166 20.65 -6.23 8.06
CA HIS A 166 19.36 -6.92 7.98
C HIS A 166 18.65 -6.79 6.64
N PHE A 167 18.89 -5.73 5.86
CA PHE A 167 18.07 -5.42 4.67
C PHE A 167 18.85 -5.20 3.39
N ARG A 168 20.05 -4.61 3.45
CA ARG A 168 20.82 -4.28 2.25
C ARG A 168 21.02 -5.50 1.35
N ARG A 169 20.69 -5.34 0.05
CA ARG A 169 20.76 -6.38 -1.00
C ARG A 169 19.87 -7.61 -0.77
N LYS A 170 18.93 -7.57 0.18
CA LYS A 170 17.92 -8.62 0.37
C LYS A 170 16.62 -8.25 -0.34
N VAL A 171 15.76 -9.25 -0.51
CA VAL A 171 14.41 -9.07 -1.05
C VAL A 171 13.46 -8.79 0.11
N ILE A 172 12.92 -7.57 0.19
CA ILE A 172 12.12 -7.09 1.33
C ILE A 172 10.87 -7.95 1.56
N GLU A 173 10.28 -8.48 0.49
CA GLU A 173 9.12 -9.38 0.53
C GLU A 173 9.39 -10.66 1.35
N ASN A 174 10.66 -11.04 1.53
CA ASN A 174 11.08 -12.20 2.31
C ASN A 174 11.66 -11.86 3.69
N THR A 175 11.76 -10.57 4.05
CA THR A 175 12.35 -10.15 5.34
C THR A 175 11.31 -9.64 6.34
N LEU A 176 10.11 -9.27 5.89
CA LEU A 176 9.07 -8.77 6.77
C LEU A 176 8.36 -9.91 7.54
N PRO A 177 8.13 -9.76 8.86
CA PRO A 177 7.56 -10.82 9.70
C PRO A 177 6.03 -10.88 9.59
N PHE A 178 5.51 -11.15 8.39
CA PHE A 178 4.07 -11.29 8.17
C PHE A 178 3.49 -12.41 9.04
N THR A 179 2.39 -12.11 9.75
CA THR A 179 1.63 -13.14 10.48
C THR A 179 0.69 -13.90 9.56
N ARG A 180 0.32 -13.32 8.42
CA ARG A 180 -0.54 -13.94 7.41
C ARG A 180 -0.12 -13.50 6.00
N VAL A 181 -0.06 -14.47 5.09
CA VAL A 181 0.03 -14.22 3.65
C VAL A 181 -1.20 -14.83 3.00
N GLU A 182 -2.14 -13.99 2.56
CA GLU A 182 -3.40 -14.47 1.96
C GLU A 182 -3.17 -14.93 0.51
N ARG A 183 -3.39 -16.22 0.26
CA ARG A 183 -3.19 -16.92 -1.02
C ARG A 183 -4.50 -17.33 -1.69
N ALA A 184 -5.60 -17.34 -0.94
CA ALA A 184 -6.92 -17.81 -1.34
C ALA A 184 -8.02 -16.85 -0.87
N GLY A 185 -8.78 -16.29 -1.80
CA GLY A 185 -9.92 -15.42 -1.47
C GLY A 185 -9.72 -13.95 -1.82
N VAL A 186 -8.49 -13.54 -2.12
CA VAL A 186 -8.16 -12.28 -2.79
C VAL A 186 -7.15 -12.60 -3.88
N TYR A 187 -7.39 -12.12 -5.09
CA TYR A 187 -6.57 -12.38 -6.27
C TYR A 187 -6.05 -11.08 -6.82
N GLY A 188 -4.76 -10.99 -7.08
CA GLY A 188 -4.17 -9.82 -7.69
C GLY A 188 -2.77 -10.11 -8.15
N ASN A 189 -2.17 -9.12 -8.80
CA ASN A 189 -0.84 -9.24 -9.35
C ASN A 189 -0.23 -7.86 -9.64
N ARG A 190 1.05 -7.85 -9.98
CA ARG A 190 1.77 -6.68 -10.52
C ARG A 190 1.48 -6.48 -12.00
N PHE A 191 0.21 -6.23 -12.33
CA PHE A 191 -0.28 -6.22 -13.71
C PHE A 191 0.42 -5.20 -14.60
N GLY A 192 0.85 -4.05 -14.09
CA GLY A 192 1.53 -3.07 -14.94
C GLY A 192 2.93 -3.48 -15.41
N GLU A 193 3.50 -4.56 -14.85
CA GLU A 193 4.73 -5.15 -15.39
C GLU A 193 4.52 -5.92 -16.71
N PHE A 194 3.30 -6.38 -17.00
CA PHE A 194 3.07 -7.34 -18.10
C PHE A 194 1.71 -7.25 -18.82
N ARG A 195 0.83 -6.33 -18.41
CA ARG A 195 -0.47 -6.10 -19.04
C ARG A 195 -0.74 -4.61 -19.20
N LYS A 196 -1.62 -4.29 -20.14
CA LYS A 196 -2.18 -2.95 -20.35
C LYS A 196 -3.59 -2.79 -19.78
N THR A 197 -4.15 -3.86 -19.22
CA THR A 197 -5.49 -3.87 -18.62
C THR A 197 -5.50 -4.69 -17.34
N ILE A 198 -6.37 -4.29 -16.40
CA ILE A 198 -6.61 -5.01 -15.16
C ILE A 198 -7.69 -6.07 -15.42
N PRO A 199 -7.45 -7.36 -15.13
CA PRO A 199 -8.46 -8.39 -15.31
C PRO A 199 -9.68 -8.19 -14.40
N ALA A 200 -10.87 -8.49 -14.90
CA ALA A 200 -12.12 -8.33 -14.14
C ALA A 200 -12.21 -9.19 -12.86
N TYR A 201 -11.41 -10.26 -12.75
CA TYR A 201 -11.34 -11.09 -11.56
C TYR A 201 -10.45 -10.51 -10.46
N ALA A 202 -9.62 -9.51 -10.77
CA ALA A 202 -8.66 -8.97 -9.84
C ALA A 202 -9.38 -8.26 -8.69
N ASP A 203 -8.83 -8.43 -7.50
CA ASP A 203 -9.16 -7.74 -6.27
C ASP A 203 -8.14 -6.65 -5.94
N PHE A 204 -6.88 -6.84 -6.35
CA PHE A 204 -5.87 -5.79 -6.38
C PHE A 204 -5.02 -5.81 -7.65
N ALA A 205 -4.42 -4.66 -7.93
CA ALA A 205 -3.54 -4.45 -9.07
C ALA A 205 -2.35 -3.58 -8.63
N CYS A 206 -1.13 -4.03 -8.84
CA CYS A 206 0.11 -3.34 -8.43
C CYS A 206 0.99 -2.99 -9.64
N GLN A 207 1.98 -2.13 -9.41
CA GLN A 207 2.91 -1.64 -10.45
C GLN A 207 2.17 -0.96 -11.62
N ILE A 208 1.03 -0.34 -11.33
CA ILE A 208 0.16 0.25 -12.33
C ILE A 208 0.75 1.55 -12.84
N THR A 209 0.99 1.58 -14.15
CA THR A 209 1.51 2.75 -14.84
C THR A 209 0.39 3.76 -15.15
N PRO A 210 0.73 5.05 -15.35
CA PRO A 210 -0.26 6.10 -15.60
C PRO A 210 -1.21 5.82 -16.78
N ASP A 211 -0.77 5.06 -17.79
CA ASP A 211 -1.57 4.71 -19.00
C ASP A 211 -2.60 3.61 -18.77
N ILE A 212 -2.53 2.86 -17.66
CA ILE A 212 -3.49 1.79 -17.37
C ILE A 212 -4.65 2.40 -16.57
N PRO A 213 -5.89 2.42 -17.09
CA PRO A 213 -7.03 2.97 -16.37
C PRO A 213 -7.37 2.10 -15.15
N VAL A 214 -7.72 2.75 -14.03
CA VAL A 214 -8.23 2.07 -12.83
C VAL A 214 -9.50 2.79 -12.42
N ILE A 215 -10.56 2.04 -12.13
CA ILE A 215 -11.85 2.57 -11.69
C ILE A 215 -12.14 1.98 -10.31
N PRO A 216 -12.54 2.79 -9.31
CA PRO A 216 -12.96 2.27 -8.02
C PRO A 216 -14.12 1.28 -8.20
N PRO A 217 -14.18 0.18 -7.44
CA PRO A 217 -15.35 -0.68 -7.47
C PRO A 217 -16.59 0.17 -7.12
N ALA A 218 -17.63 0.13 -7.95
CA ALA A 218 -18.85 0.91 -7.74
C ALA A 218 -19.40 0.66 -6.33
N GLN A 219 -19.74 1.74 -5.61
CA GLN A 219 -20.26 1.67 -4.24
C GLN A 219 -21.64 0.96 -4.15
N HIS A 220 -22.30 0.67 -5.29
CA HIS A 220 -23.56 -0.09 -5.38
C HIS A 220 -23.41 -1.46 -6.08
N SER A 221 -24.18 -2.44 -5.59
CA SER A 221 -24.04 -3.89 -5.79
C SER A 221 -24.08 -4.39 -7.24
N ALA A 222 -23.17 -5.31 -7.58
CA ALA A 222 -23.44 -6.35 -8.57
C ALA A 222 -22.89 -7.69 -8.08
N ARG A 223 -23.76 -8.72 -8.10
CA ARG A 223 -23.38 -10.13 -7.89
C ARG A 223 -22.42 -10.53 -9.02
N LEU A 224 -21.29 -11.14 -8.68
CA LEU A 224 -20.37 -11.76 -9.66
C LEU A 224 -21.17 -12.75 -10.53
N SER A 225 -20.93 -12.74 -11.84
CA SER A 225 -21.60 -13.69 -12.74
C SER A 225 -21.06 -15.11 -12.52
N ALA A 226 -21.85 -16.13 -12.86
CA ALA A 226 -21.43 -17.54 -12.75
C ALA A 226 -20.16 -17.85 -13.59
N ARG A 227 -19.90 -17.06 -14.64
CA ARG A 227 -18.71 -17.15 -15.49
C ARG A 227 -17.45 -16.66 -14.77
N ASP A 228 -17.57 -15.58 -13.99
CA ASP A 228 -16.46 -15.03 -13.20
C ASP A 228 -16.10 -15.99 -12.05
N TRP A 229 -17.10 -16.64 -11.46
CA TRP A 229 -16.89 -17.68 -10.45
C TRP A 229 -16.13 -18.91 -10.99
N LEU A 230 -16.43 -19.34 -12.22
CA LEU A 230 -15.73 -20.46 -12.88
C LEU A 230 -14.27 -20.12 -13.24
N LEU A 231 -14.02 -18.91 -13.77
CA LEU A 231 -12.66 -18.45 -14.05
C LEU A 231 -11.81 -18.36 -12.77
N ASN A 232 -12.40 -17.89 -11.67
CA ASN A 232 -11.76 -17.86 -10.35
C ASN A 232 -11.37 -19.26 -9.84
N ARG A 233 -12.20 -20.27 -10.11
CA ARG A 233 -11.93 -21.65 -9.69
C ARG A 233 -10.85 -22.32 -10.54
N PHE A 234 -10.83 -22.05 -11.86
CA PHE A 234 -9.81 -22.57 -12.77
C PHE A 234 -8.43 -21.99 -12.48
N HIS A 235 -8.33 -20.68 -12.21
CA HIS A 235 -7.07 -20.07 -11.79
C HIS A 235 -6.61 -20.59 -10.41
N ALA A 236 -7.51 -20.70 -9.43
CA ALA A 236 -7.16 -21.26 -8.12
C ALA A 236 -6.68 -22.73 -8.18
N LEU A 237 -7.16 -23.52 -9.16
CA LEU A 237 -6.71 -24.90 -9.38
C LEU A 237 -5.34 -24.98 -10.07
N LEU A 238 -5.02 -24.02 -10.96
CA LEU A 238 -3.71 -23.93 -11.61
C LEU A 238 -2.59 -23.58 -10.62
N TYR A 239 -2.89 -22.80 -9.57
CA TYR A 239 -1.90 -22.41 -8.56
C TYR A 239 -1.86 -23.29 -7.30
N ARG A 240 -2.66 -24.37 -7.24
CA ARG A 240 -2.60 -25.38 -6.15
C ARG A 240 -1.64 -26.55 -6.42
N ARG A 241 -0.96 -26.55 -7.57
CA ARG A 241 -0.06 -27.65 -8.00
C ARG A 241 1.43 -27.29 -8.00
N ILE A 242 1.84 -26.22 -7.31
CA ILE A 242 3.25 -25.87 -7.09
C ILE A 242 3.42 -25.51 -5.62
#